data_AF-A0A3R6KH77-F1
#
_entry.id   AF-A0A3R6KH77-F1
#
_cell.length_a   1.000
_cell.length_b   1.000
_cell.length_c   1.000
_cell.angle_alpha   90.00
_cell.angle_beta   90.00
_cell.angle_gamma   90.00
#
_symmetry.space_group_name_H-M   'P 1'
#
loop_
_entity.id
_entity.type
_entity.pdbx_description
1 polymer ?
#
loop_
_entity_poly.entity_id
_entity_poly.type
_entity_poly.pdbx_seq_one_letter_code
_entity_poly.pdbx_strand_id
1 'polypeptide(L)'
;MYNKINTGQVYKKEIVSKIKEKTGFWKKDIELMLLALGEVITEAVEEDKSISLKGILTITPIMTKDRLRYNRYKDEIVQEQGHQKVIITAGEQLDKAVVKSLERKERLEEEKKARKRIYNQTYYQNRKKKKAEQKQSESKGKSKS
;
A
#
# COMPACT_ATOMS: atom_id res chain seq x y z
N MET A 1 3.42 7.01 -25.30
CA MET A 1 3.72 7.36 -23.90
C MET A 1 3.14 6.27 -23.01
N TYR A 2 3.98 5.39 -22.45
CA TYR A 2 3.50 4.37 -21.51
C TYR A 2 3.21 5.03 -20.17
N ASN A 3 1.96 4.96 -19.71
CA ASN A 3 1.58 5.32 -18.36
C ASN A 3 2.37 4.43 -17.40
N LYS A 4 3.38 4.99 -16.72
CA LYS A 4 4.01 4.34 -15.57
C LYS A 4 2.92 4.09 -14.54
N ILE A 5 2.56 2.83 -14.37
CA ILE A 5 1.77 2.37 -13.24
C ILE A 5 2.61 2.71 -12.01
N ASN A 6 2.16 3.70 -11.24
CA ASN A 6 2.78 4.04 -9.97
C ASN A 6 2.44 2.91 -8.98
N THR A 7 3.22 1.83 -9.01
CA THR A 7 3.26 0.89 -7.89
C THR A 7 3.77 1.71 -6.70
N GLY A 8 3.01 1.77 -5.61
CA GLY A 8 3.28 2.60 -4.42
C GLY A 8 4.50 2.16 -3.61
N GLN A 9 5.63 1.94 -4.28
CA GLN A 9 6.90 1.51 -3.74
C GLN A 9 7.71 2.74 -3.34
N VAL A 10 8.24 2.74 -2.13
CA VAL A 10 9.10 3.80 -1.63
C VAL A 10 10.54 3.45 -1.98
N TYR A 11 11.21 4.30 -2.77
CA TYR A 11 12.60 4.09 -3.19
C TYR A 11 13.62 4.76 -2.26
N LYS A 12 14.89 4.34 -2.33
CA LYS A 12 16.00 4.91 -1.53
C LYS A 12 16.02 6.45 -1.54
N LYS A 13 15.84 7.08 -2.71
CA LYS A 13 15.82 8.56 -2.84
C LYS A 13 14.72 9.23 -2.01
N GLU A 14 13.55 8.60 -1.92
CA GLU A 14 12.43 9.09 -1.12
C GLU A 14 12.68 8.88 0.37
N ILE A 15 13.24 7.73 0.76
CA ILE A 15 13.64 7.45 2.14
C ILE A 15 14.65 8.49 2.62
N VAL A 16 15.72 8.72 1.86
CA VAL A 16 16.75 9.72 2.16
C VAL A 16 16.15 11.12 2.30
N SER A 17 15.24 11.49 1.39
CA SER A 17 14.60 12.81 1.43
C SER A 17 13.69 12.95 2.66
N LYS A 18 12.90 11.94 3.01
CA LYS A 18 12.04 11.94 4.20
C LYS A 18 12.85 11.94 5.51
N ILE A 19 13.97 11.23 5.56
CA ILE A 19 14.87 11.27 6.72
C ILE A 19 15.48 12.67 6.85
N LYS A 20 15.98 13.26 5.76
CA LYS A 20 16.49 14.63 5.76
C LYS A 20 15.46 15.62 6.30
N GLU A 21 14.22 15.54 5.83
CA GLU A 21 13.13 16.41 6.30
C GLU A 21 12.86 16.26 7.80
N LYS A 22 13.07 15.07 8.36
CA LYS A 22 12.83 14.77 9.78
C LYS A 22 14.02 15.09 10.69
N THR A 23 15.25 14.95 10.21
CA THR A 23 16.46 15.05 11.04
C THR A 23 17.31 16.27 10.74
N GLY A 24 17.14 16.90 9.57
CA GLY A 24 17.99 17.99 9.10
C GLY A 24 19.36 17.56 8.57
N PHE A 25 19.70 16.26 8.62
CA PHE A 25 21.00 15.78 8.15
C PHE A 25 21.17 15.90 6.64
N TRP A 26 22.43 15.98 6.20
CA TRP A 26 22.75 16.01 4.79
C TRP A 26 22.39 14.69 4.13
N LYS A 27 21.93 14.76 2.87
CA LYS A 27 21.53 13.56 2.12
C LYS A 27 22.67 12.55 1.99
N LYS A 28 23.92 13.04 1.82
CA LYS A 28 25.11 12.18 1.73
C LYS A 28 25.32 11.37 3.00
N ASP A 29 25.21 12.00 4.17
CA ASP A 29 25.41 11.33 5.46
C ASP A 29 24.34 10.25 5.68
N ILE A 30 23.08 10.57 5.36
CA ILE A 30 21.97 9.61 5.43
C ILE A 30 22.21 8.42 4.49
N GLU A 31 22.70 8.67 3.27
CA GLU A 31 23.01 7.60 2.31
C GLU A 31 24.10 6.67 2.83
N LEU A 32 25.15 7.23 3.47
CA LEU A 32 26.22 6.45 4.10
C LEU A 32 25.69 5.64 5.28
N MET A 33 24.87 6.24 6.16
CA MET A 33 24.26 5.52 7.28
C MET A 33 23.36 4.37 6.83
N LEU A 34 22.61 4.53 5.74
CA LEU A 34 21.78 3.45 5.19
C LEU A 34 22.61 2.31 4.60
N LEU A 35 23.79 2.60 4.02
CA LEU A 35 24.71 1.57 3.56
C LEU A 35 25.31 0.80 4.74
N ALA A 36 25.83 1.52 5.74
CA ALA A 36 26.39 0.92 6.95
C ALA A 36 25.35 0.07 7.71
N LEU A 37 24.10 0.52 7.79
CA LEU A 37 23.02 -0.28 8.38
C LEU A 37 22.80 -1.60 7.61
N GLY A 38 22.91 -1.58 6.28
CA GLY A 38 22.82 -2.78 5.46
C GLY A 38 23.95 -3.76 5.75
N GLU A 39 25.19 -3.26 5.84
CA GLU A 39 26.38 -4.05 6.18
C GLU A 39 26.24 -4.72 7.54
N VAL A 40 25.88 -3.95 8.58
CA VAL A 40 25.64 -4.48 9.94
C VAL A 40 24.55 -5.56 9.93
N ILE A 41 23.51 -5.39 9.10
CA ILE A 41 22.46 -6.41 8.99
C ILE A 41 23.00 -7.70 8.38
N THR A 42 23.78 -7.59 7.31
CA THR A 42 24.37 -8.73 6.62
C THR A 42 25.36 -9.48 7.52
N GLU A 43 26.27 -8.77 8.18
CA GLU A 43 27.25 -9.36 9.09
C GLU A 43 26.59 -10.15 10.22
N ALA A 44 25.55 -9.60 10.85
CA ALA A 44 24.88 -10.34 11.93
C ALA A 44 24.19 -11.61 11.42
N VAL A 45 23.64 -11.59 10.19
CA VAL A 45 23.03 -12.78 9.58
C VAL A 45 24.08 -13.84 9.24
N GLU A 46 25.25 -13.46 8.76
CA GLU A 46 26.39 -14.36 8.52
C GLU A 46 26.87 -15.03 9.81
N GLU A 47 26.80 -14.31 10.93
CA GLU A 47 27.12 -14.82 12.26
C GLU A 47 25.98 -15.60 12.95
N ASP A 48 24.89 -15.90 12.22
CA ASP A 48 23.67 -16.56 12.72
C ASP A 48 23.03 -15.82 13.92
N LYS A 49 23.20 -14.50 13.99
CA LYS A 49 22.63 -13.64 15.02
C LYS A 49 21.31 -13.02 14.55
N SER A 50 20.42 -12.80 15.51
CA SER A 50 19.19 -12.03 15.28
C SER A 50 19.41 -10.55 15.57
N ILE A 51 18.73 -9.69 14.80
CA ILE A 51 18.74 -8.24 14.99
C ILE A 51 17.35 -7.80 15.38
N SER A 52 17.22 -7.09 16.50
CA SER A 52 15.96 -6.46 16.89
C SER A 52 16.08 -4.94 16.83
N LEU A 53 15.33 -4.34 15.90
CA LEU A 53 15.09 -2.90 15.87
C LEU A 53 13.82 -2.63 16.66
N LYS A 54 13.98 -2.38 17.97
CA LYS A 54 12.89 -2.31 18.96
C LYS A 54 11.70 -1.49 18.45
N GLY A 55 10.52 -2.12 18.46
CA GLY A 55 9.25 -1.51 18.05
C GLY A 55 9.00 -1.49 16.54
N ILE A 56 10.02 -1.70 15.71
CA ILE A 56 9.91 -1.66 14.24
C ILE A 56 9.86 -3.08 13.67
N LEU A 57 10.91 -3.88 13.87
CA LEU A 57 11.02 -5.23 13.32
C LEU A 57 12.12 -6.05 14.00
N THR A 58 12.06 -7.36 13.79
CA THR A 58 13.12 -8.30 14.14
C THR A 58 13.51 -9.10 12.89
N ILE A 59 14.82 -9.23 12.65
CA ILE A 59 15.41 -10.00 11.56
C ILE A 59 16.07 -11.23 12.19
N THR A 60 15.66 -12.42 11.77
CA THR A 60 16.14 -13.68 12.32
C THR A 60 16.56 -14.64 11.21
N PRO A 61 17.82 -15.09 11.16
CA PRO A 61 18.20 -16.21 10.32
C PRO A 61 17.58 -17.50 10.88
N ILE A 62 17.03 -18.34 10.01
CA ILE A 62 16.50 -19.65 10.38
C ILE A 62 16.96 -20.71 9.40
N MET A 63 17.27 -21.90 9.91
CA MET A 63 17.53 -23.08 9.10
C MET A 63 16.22 -23.77 8.76
N THR A 64 15.95 -23.96 7.47
CA THR A 64 14.84 -24.82 7.02
C THR A 64 15.33 -26.26 6.88
N LYS A 65 14.45 -27.21 7.20
CA LYS A 65 14.74 -28.64 7.05
C LYS A 65 14.42 -29.10 5.64
N ASP A 66 15.10 -30.16 5.22
CA ASP A 66 14.76 -30.93 4.03
C ASP A 66 13.27 -31.31 4.05
N ARG A 67 12.62 -31.20 2.91
CA ARG A 67 11.21 -31.60 2.77
C ARG A 67 10.89 -32.04 1.34
N LEU A 68 9.94 -32.95 1.23
CA LEU A 68 9.33 -33.28 -0.05
C LEU A 68 8.33 -32.17 -0.43
N ARG A 69 8.47 -31.64 -1.64
CA ARG A 69 7.62 -30.59 -2.18
C ARG A 69 7.08 -31.02 -3.54
N TYR A 70 5.77 -30.91 -3.71
CA TYR A 70 5.15 -31.13 -5.01
C TYR A 70 5.44 -29.96 -5.95
N ASN A 71 5.96 -30.28 -7.13
CA ASN A 71 6.21 -29.34 -8.21
C ASN A 71 5.07 -29.39 -9.23
N ARG A 72 4.19 -28.39 -9.19
CA ARG A 72 3.02 -28.30 -10.07
C ARG A 72 3.35 -28.24 -11.57
N TYR A 73 4.51 -27.70 -11.94
CA TYR A 73 4.86 -27.53 -13.35
C TYR A 73 5.33 -28.83 -14.02
N LYS A 74 5.85 -29.76 -13.21
CA LYS A 74 6.41 -31.04 -13.68
C LYS A 74 5.63 -32.25 -13.19
N ASP A 75 4.56 -32.02 -12.42
CA ASP A 75 3.71 -33.05 -11.81
C ASP A 75 4.51 -34.13 -11.05
N GLU A 76 5.50 -33.70 -10.27
CA GLU A 76 6.41 -34.61 -9.56
C GLU A 76 6.66 -34.14 -8.12
N ILE A 77 7.07 -35.08 -7.25
CA ILE A 77 7.53 -34.79 -5.90
C ILE A 77 9.05 -34.61 -5.94
N VAL A 78 9.52 -33.44 -5.50
CA VAL A 78 10.95 -33.09 -5.47
C VAL A 78 11.42 -32.95 -4.03
N GLN A 79 12.63 -33.43 -3.74
CA GLN A 79 13.29 -33.16 -2.46
C GLN A 79 13.86 -31.74 -2.48
N GLU A 80 13.28 -30.84 -1.68
CA GLU A 80 13.79 -29.50 -1.45
C GLU A 80 14.80 -29.59 -0.29
N GLN A 81 16.06 -29.26 -0.58
CA GLN A 81 17.11 -29.24 0.44
C GLN A 81 16.86 -28.10 1.43
N GLY A 82 17.11 -28.41 2.71
CA GLY A 82 17.15 -27.46 3.79
C GLY A 82 18.20 -26.39 3.51
N HIS A 83 17.82 -25.14 3.75
CA HIS A 83 18.68 -23.99 3.54
C HIS A 83 18.41 -22.93 4.61
N GLN A 84 19.40 -22.08 4.84
CA GLN A 84 19.24 -20.92 5.69
C GLN A 84 18.43 -19.86 4.96
N LYS A 85 17.48 -19.23 5.66
CA LYS A 85 16.74 -18.08 5.16
C LYS A 85 16.54 -17.07 6.26
N VAL A 86 16.25 -15.83 5.89
CA VAL A 86 15.93 -14.76 6.83
C VAL A 86 14.42 -14.60 6.96
N ILE A 87 13.93 -14.50 8.19
CA ILE A 87 12.57 -14.05 8.50
C ILE A 87 12.64 -12.62 9.04
N ILE A 88 11.76 -11.75 8.53
CA ILE A 88 11.52 -10.42 9.09
C ILE A 88 10.15 -10.42 9.74
N THR A 89 10.12 -10.22 11.05
CA THR A 89 8.89 -10.10 11.83
C THR A 89 8.60 -8.63 12.09
N ALA A 90 7.39 -8.19 11.76
CA ALA A 90 6.94 -6.83 12.05
C ALA A 90 6.80 -6.60 13.55
N GLY A 91 7.19 -5.41 14.01
CA GLY A 91 6.95 -4.93 15.36
C GLY A 91 5.67 -4.13 15.46
N GLU A 92 5.28 -3.82 16.70
CA GLU A 92 4.03 -3.15 17.06
C GLU A 92 3.76 -1.84 16.28
N GLN A 93 4.80 -1.05 15.97
CA GLN A 93 4.60 0.20 15.22
C GLN A 93 4.15 -0.06 13.78
N LEU A 94 4.68 -1.10 13.14
CA LEU A 94 4.28 -1.48 11.79
C LEU A 94 2.88 -2.09 11.79
N ASP A 95 2.55 -2.93 12.77
CA ASP A 95 1.21 -3.52 12.90
C ASP A 95 0.13 -2.43 13.06
N LYS A 96 0.38 -1.45 13.94
CA LYS A 96 -0.52 -0.29 14.12
C LYS A 96 -0.66 0.53 12.84
N ALA A 97 0.40 0.65 12.04
CA ALA A 97 0.35 1.37 10.77
C ALA A 97 -0.53 0.64 9.74
N VAL A 98 -0.50 -0.69 9.72
CA VAL A 98 -1.36 -1.52 8.86
C VAL A 98 -2.82 -1.32 9.21
N VAL A 99 -3.18 -1.39 10.51
CA VAL A 99 -4.56 -1.18 10.97
C VAL A 99 -5.08 0.20 10.54
N LYS A 100 -4.33 1.27 10.81
CA LYS A 100 -4.68 2.64 10.37
C LYS A 100 -4.82 2.76 8.86
N SER A 101 -4.03 2.01 8.09
CA SER A 101 -4.14 1.98 6.63
C SER A 101 -5.44 1.33 6.17
N LEU A 102 -5.96 0.34 6.87
CA LEU A 102 -7.24 -0.31 6.54
C LEU A 102 -8.40 0.64 6.81
N GLU A 103 -8.44 1.25 8.00
CA GLU A 103 -9.44 2.26 8.37
C GLU A 103 -9.47 3.42 7.36
N ARG A 104 -8.30 3.87 6.91
CA ARG A 104 -8.22 4.92 5.88
C ARG A 104 -8.84 4.48 4.55
N LYS A 105 -8.63 3.23 4.13
CA LYS A 105 -9.21 2.71 2.87
C LYS A 105 -10.73 2.65 2.97
N GLU A 106 -11.25 2.17 4.09
CA GLU A 106 -12.69 2.10 4.36
C GLU A 106 -13.34 3.48 4.29
N ARG A 107 -12.79 4.48 4.99
CA ARG A 107 -13.27 5.87 4.92
C ARG A 107 -13.29 6.41 3.49
N LEU A 108 -12.22 6.18 2.73
CA LEU A 108 -12.15 6.62 1.33
C LEU A 108 -13.19 5.92 0.44
N GLU A 109 -13.52 4.65 0.71
CA GLU A 109 -14.59 3.96 0.00
C GLU A 109 -15.98 4.50 0.37
N GLU A 110 -16.21 4.79 1.64
CA GLU A 110 -17.46 5.41 2.10
C GLU A 110 -17.66 6.78 1.50
N GLU A 111 -16.62 7.63 1.47
CA GLU A 111 -16.65 8.93 0.81
C GLU A 111 -16.97 8.79 -0.69
N LYS A 112 -16.37 7.82 -1.38
CA LYS A 112 -16.68 7.55 -2.79
C LYS A 112 -18.14 7.12 -2.98
N LYS A 113 -18.65 6.25 -2.12
CA LYS A 113 -20.06 5.82 -2.13
C LYS A 113 -21.00 7.01 -1.86
N ALA A 114 -20.69 7.85 -0.88
CA ALA A 114 -21.46 9.05 -0.54
C ALA A 114 -21.50 10.06 -1.70
N ARG A 115 -20.34 10.36 -2.30
CA ARG A 115 -20.25 11.22 -3.50
C ARG A 115 -21.10 10.67 -4.65
N LYS A 116 -21.05 9.36 -4.90
CA LYS A 116 -21.88 8.71 -5.93
C LYS A 116 -23.38 8.83 -5.64
N ARG A 117 -23.79 8.70 -4.37
CA ARG A 117 -25.19 8.91 -3.94
C ARG A 117 -25.66 10.35 -4.19
N ILE A 118 -24.85 11.34 -3.79
CA ILE A 118 -25.16 12.77 -4.00
C ILE A 118 -25.28 13.07 -5.50
N TYR A 119 -24.35 12.58 -6.31
CA TYR A 119 -24.39 12.74 -7.77
C TYR A 119 -25.69 12.16 -8.36
N ASN A 120 -26.04 10.93 -8.00
CA ASN A 120 -27.27 10.31 -8.51
C ASN A 120 -28.52 11.09 -8.05
N GLN A 121 -28.58 11.50 -6.79
CA GLN A 121 -29.71 12.26 -6.25
C GLN A 121 -29.89 13.60 -6.97
N THR A 122 -28.82 14.37 -7.12
CA THR A 122 -28.83 15.66 -7.84
C THR A 122 -29.23 15.49 -9.31
N TYR A 123 -28.72 14.45 -9.98
CA TYR A 123 -29.12 14.10 -11.35
C TYR A 123 -30.64 13.86 -11.48
N TYR A 124 -31.22 13.04 -10.60
CA TYR A 124 -32.66 12.76 -10.63
C TYR A 124 -33.51 14.00 -10.32
N GLN A 125 -33.11 14.84 -9.37
CA GLN A 125 -33.82 16.08 -9.06
C GLN A 125 -33.81 17.06 -10.25
N ASN A 126 -32.65 17.25 -10.88
CA ASN A 126 -32.54 18.10 -12.08
C ASN A 126 -33.38 17.57 -13.24
N ARG A 127 -33.44 16.24 -13.44
CA ARG A 127 -34.30 15.63 -14.46
C ARG A 127 -35.79 15.84 -14.19
N LYS A 128 -36.23 15.73 -12.93
CA LYS A 128 -37.61 16.02 -12.54
C LYS A 128 -37.97 17.49 -12.77
N LYS A 129 -37.08 18.41 -12.39
CA LYS A 129 -37.26 19.85 -12.59
C LYS A 129 -37.41 20.22 -14.08
N LYS A 130 -36.51 19.72 -14.94
CA LYS A 130 -36.61 19.93 -16.40
C LYS A 130 -37.93 19.42 -17.00
N LYS A 131 -38.42 18.25 -16.56
CA LYS A 131 -39.72 17.71 -17.01
C LYS A 131 -40.90 18.58 -16.55
N ALA A 132 -40.83 19.15 -15.34
CA ALA A 132 -41.86 20.04 -14.84
C ALA A 132 -41.88 21.38 -15.60
N GLU A 133 -40.70 21.94 -15.90
CA GLU A 133 -40.54 23.15 -16.71
C GLU A 133 -41.09 22.97 -18.14
N GLN A 134 -40.80 21.83 -18.80
CA GLN A 134 -41.35 21.51 -20.12
C GLN A 134 -42.87 21.43 -20.14
N LYS A 135 -43.48 20.78 -19.14
CA LYS A 135 -44.94 20.69 -19.03
C LYS A 135 -45.61 22.05 -18.80
N GLN A 136 -44.96 22.96 -18.07
CA GLN A 136 -45.47 24.32 -17.87
C GLN A 136 -45.32 25.20 -19.12
N SER A 137 -44.30 24.98 -19.95
CA SER A 137 -44.19 25.68 -21.24
C SER A 137 -45.23 25.20 -22.27
N GLU A 138 -45.54 23.90 -22.28
CA GLU A 138 -46.54 23.32 -23.19
C GLU A 138 -47.99 23.72 -22.83
N SER A 139 -48.30 23.87 -21.54
CA SER A 139 -49.62 24.34 -21.09
C SER A 139 -49.86 25.82 -21.39
N LYS A 140 -48.83 26.66 -21.31
CA LYS A 140 -48.93 28.09 -21.67
C LYS A 140 -49.07 28.34 -23.19
N GLY A 141 -48.62 27.40 -24.02
CA GLY A 141 -48.80 27.46 -25.48
C GLY A 141 -50.22 27.12 -25.96
N LYS A 142 -50.98 26.33 -25.19
CA LYS A 142 -52.35 25.90 -25.56
C LYS A 142 -53.46 26.89 -25.18
N SER A 143 -53.19 27.88 -24.33
CA SER A 143 -54.18 28.90 -23.93
C SER A 143 -54.21 30.15 -24.83
N LYS A 144 -53.51 30.13 -25.97
CA LYS A 144 -53.45 31.24 -26.95
C LYS A 144 -53.99 30.88 -28.34
N SER A 145 -54.70 29.76 -28.49
CA SER A 145 -55.40 29.40 -29.73
C SER A 145 -56.90 29.42 -29.55
#